data_AF-T1BNY8-F1
#
_entry.id   AF-T1BNY8-F1
#
_cell.length_a   1.000
_cell.length_b   1.000
_cell.length_c   1.000
_cell.angle_alpha   90.00
_cell.angle_beta   90.00
_cell.angle_gamma   90.00
#
_symmetry.space_group_name_H-M   'P 1'
#
loop_
_entity.id
_entity.type
_entity.pdbx_description
1 polymer ?
#
loop_
_entity_poly.entity_id
_entity_poly.type
_entity_poly.pdbx_seq_one_letter_code
_entity_poly.pdbx_strand_id
1 'polypeptide(L)'
;EQIEFGKTGRAVTLMCACTPLPGESGDMGYVIVFDDITALLEAQRDAAWGEVARRLAHEIKNPLTPIQLSAERLRRRLLSLLAPAEAEILDRSTHTIVQQVESMQRMVNAFSEYARAPEMHVSRFSLNQLVTEVADLYRSQDWACRHRARS
;
A
#
# COMPACT_ATOMS: atom_id res chain seq x y z
N GLU A 1 -27.00 -15.48 -11.90
CA GLU A 1 -26.43 -16.07 -10.66
C GLU A 1 -24.92 -16.19 -10.81
N GLN A 2 -24.15 -16.05 -9.73
CA GLN A 2 -22.69 -16.18 -9.75
C GLN A 2 -22.29 -17.57 -9.27
N ILE A 3 -21.41 -18.25 -10.01
CA ILE A 3 -20.91 -19.57 -9.66
C ILE A 3 -19.39 -19.51 -9.63
N GLU A 4 -18.79 -19.87 -8.49
CA GLU A 4 -17.34 -20.04 -8.38
C GLU A 4 -16.99 -21.49 -8.76
N PHE A 5 -16.14 -21.65 -9.77
CA PHE A 5 -15.65 -22.96 -10.18
C PHE A 5 -14.14 -23.04 -9.93
N GLY A 6 -13.72 -24.05 -9.16
CA GLY A 6 -12.31 -24.34 -8.88
C GLY A 6 -12.01 -25.82 -9.11
N LYS A 7 -11.46 -26.14 -10.29
CA LYS A 7 -10.68 -27.38 -10.48
C LYS A 7 -9.24 -26.93 -10.77
N THR A 8 -8.28 -27.43 -9.98
CA THR A 8 -6.83 -27.20 -10.14
C THR A 8 -6.35 -25.74 -10.04
N GLY A 9 -6.57 -25.12 -8.89
CA GLY A 9 -5.74 -24.00 -8.40
C GLY A 9 -6.04 -22.58 -8.89
N ARG A 10 -6.91 -22.40 -9.90
CA ARG A 10 -7.36 -21.06 -10.31
C ARG A 10 -8.87 -20.94 -10.09
N ALA A 11 -9.26 -20.08 -9.16
CA ALA A 11 -10.67 -19.72 -8.97
C ALA A 11 -11.12 -18.83 -10.14
N VAL A 12 -12.18 -19.23 -10.82
CA VAL A 12 -12.80 -18.46 -11.90
C VAL A 12 -14.21 -18.09 -11.46
N THR A 13 -14.58 -16.83 -11.65
CA THR A 13 -15.92 -16.33 -11.38
C THR A 13 -16.71 -16.23 -12.67
N LEU A 14 -17.76 -17.05 -12.80
CA LEU A 14 -18.65 -17.04 -13.95
C LEU A 14 -19.99 -16.38 -13.59
N MET A 15 -20.39 -15.41 -14.39
CA MET A 15 -21.75 -14.89 -14.40
C MET A 15 -22.60 -15.73 -15.35
N CYS A 16 -23.70 -16.29 -14.84
CA CYS A 16 -24.61 -17.12 -15.63
C CYS A 16 -25.92 -16.38 -15.88
N ALA A 17 -26.33 -16.29 -17.14
CA ALA A 17 -27.64 -15.82 -17.57
C ALA A 17 -28.37 -16.93 -18.35
N CYS A 18 -29.62 -17.21 -17.99
CA CYS A 18 -30.44 -18.22 -18.66
C CYS A 18 -31.67 -17.55 -19.26
N THR A 19 -32.00 -17.85 -20.52
CA THR A 19 -33.20 -17.37 -21.20
C THR A 19 -33.89 -18.55 -21.89
N PRO A 20 -35.20 -18.77 -21.69
CA PRO A 20 -35.93 -19.81 -22.39
C PRO A 20 -35.98 -19.49 -23.89
N LEU A 21 -35.80 -20.51 -24.73
CA LEU A 21 -35.92 -20.44 -26.18
C LEU A 21 -37.12 -21.30 -26.62
N PRO A 22 -38.28 -20.70 -26.93
CA PRO A 22 -39.45 -21.45 -27.38
C PRO A 22 -39.20 -22.01 -28.78
N GLY A 23 -39.35 -23.33 -28.96
CA GLY A 23 -39.23 -24.01 -30.24
C GLY A 23 -40.54 -24.02 -31.05
N GLU A 24 -40.43 -24.15 -32.37
CA GLU A 24 -41.58 -24.10 -33.30
C GLU A 24 -42.56 -25.29 -33.18
N SER A 25 -42.16 -26.39 -32.51
CA SER A 25 -42.96 -27.63 -32.41
C SER A 25 -43.34 -28.03 -30.98
N GLY A 26 -43.26 -27.09 -30.02
CA GLY A 26 -43.58 -27.36 -28.61
C GLY A 26 -42.40 -27.84 -27.75
N ASP A 27 -41.21 -27.98 -28.33
CA ASP A 27 -39.98 -28.18 -27.57
C ASP A 27 -39.54 -26.87 -26.88
N MET A 28 -39.27 -26.96 -25.58
CA MET A 28 -38.75 -25.85 -24.79
C MET A 28 -37.23 -25.98 -24.67
N GLY A 29 -36.49 -25.11 -25.34
CA GLY A 29 -35.05 -24.97 -25.19
C GLY A 29 -34.68 -23.95 -24.10
N TYR A 30 -33.44 -24.02 -23.62
CA TYR A 30 -32.84 -22.98 -22.79
C TYR A 30 -31.51 -22.56 -23.39
N VAL A 31 -31.27 -21.25 -23.45
CA VAL A 31 -29.96 -20.69 -23.76
C VAL A 31 -29.36 -20.22 -22.45
N ILE A 32 -28.20 -20.79 -22.10
CA ILE A 32 -27.41 -20.37 -20.94
C ILE A 32 -26.11 -19.75 -21.46
N VAL A 33 -25.85 -18.52 -21.04
CA VAL A 33 -24.61 -17.79 -21.33
C VAL A 33 -23.77 -17.73 -20.07
N PHE A 34 -22.47 -18.00 -20.21
CA PHE A 34 -21.47 -17.91 -19.16
C PHE A 34 -20.43 -16.86 -19.52
N ASP A 35 -20.36 -15.79 -18.72
CA ASP A 35 -19.33 -14.76 -18.87
C ASP A 35 -18.28 -14.92 -17.75
N ASP A 36 -17.01 -14.98 -18.12
CA ASP A 36 -15.91 -14.91 -17.16
C ASP A 36 -15.71 -13.46 -16.72
N ILE A 37 -16.14 -13.16 -15.50
CA ILE A 37 -16.04 -11.83 -14.88
C ILE A 37 -14.89 -11.75 -13.88
N THR A 38 -13.99 -12.74 -13.85
CA THR A 38 -12.88 -12.79 -12.88
C THR A 38 -12.03 -11.53 -12.93
N ALA A 39 -11.59 -11.13 -14.13
CA ALA A 39 -10.77 -9.94 -14.32
C ALA A 39 -11.51 -8.64 -13.94
N LEU A 40 -12.82 -8.59 -14.18
CA LEU A 40 -13.65 -7.44 -13.80
C LEU A 40 -13.75 -7.31 -12.29
N LEU A 41 -13.97 -8.42 -11.58
CA LEU A 41 -14.04 -8.45 -10.12
C LEU A 41 -12.69 -8.17 -9.47
N GLU A 42 -11.60 -8.72 -10.01
CA GLU A 42 -10.24 -8.40 -9.56
C GLU A 42 -9.98 -6.89 -9.71
N ALA A 43 -10.28 -6.30 -10.87
CA ALA A 43 -10.12 -4.87 -11.09
C ALA A 43 -10.97 -4.02 -10.14
N GLN A 44 -12.23 -4.41 -9.88
CA GLN A 44 -13.08 -3.73 -8.90
C GLN A 44 -12.53 -3.84 -7.48
N ARG A 45 -12.04 -5.03 -7.10
CA ARG A 45 -11.45 -5.27 -5.78
C ARG A 45 -10.20 -4.43 -5.58
N ASP A 46 -9.34 -4.35 -6.59
CA ASP A 46 -8.11 -3.57 -6.54
C ASP A 46 -8.42 -2.06 -6.46
N ALA A 47 -9.40 -1.58 -7.23
CA ALA A 47 -9.87 -0.20 -7.16
C ALA A 47 -10.44 0.14 -5.77
N ALA A 48 -11.24 -0.75 -5.19
CA ALA A 48 -11.79 -0.57 -3.84
C ALA A 48 -10.68 -0.62 -2.77
N TRP A 49 -9.71 -1.51 -2.91
CA TRP A 49 -8.59 -1.65 -1.97
C TRP A 49 -7.72 -0.39 -1.89
N GLY A 50 -7.48 0.29 -3.01
CA GLY A 50 -6.72 1.54 -3.02
C GLY A 50 -7.39 2.65 -2.21
N GLU A 51 -8.72 2.76 -2.27
CA GLU A 51 -9.47 3.71 -1.46
C GLU A 51 -9.41 3.35 0.04
N VAL A 52 -9.67 2.08 0.35
CA VAL A 52 -9.64 1.58 1.73
C VAL A 52 -8.28 1.84 2.37
N ALA A 53 -7.18 1.53 1.68
CA ALA A 53 -5.84 1.74 2.22
C ALA A 53 -5.52 3.23 2.44
N ARG A 54 -5.92 4.11 1.52
CA ARG A 54 -5.74 5.56 1.70
C ARG A 54 -6.52 6.08 2.91
N ARG A 55 -7.77 5.65 3.04
CA ARG A 55 -8.61 6.02 4.17
C ARG A 55 -8.04 5.52 5.49
N LEU A 56 -7.62 4.25 5.56
CA LEU A 56 -6.95 3.70 6.73
C LEU A 56 -5.67 4.47 7.07
N ALA A 57 -4.86 4.82 6.07
CA ALA A 57 -3.67 5.62 6.31
C ALA A 57 -3.99 6.99 6.91
N HIS A 58 -5.03 7.67 6.42
CA HIS A 58 -5.50 8.92 7.03
C HIS A 58 -6.04 8.70 8.45
N GLU A 59 -6.85 7.66 8.68
CA GLU A 59 -7.42 7.36 9.99
C GLU A 59 -6.34 7.00 11.03
N ILE A 60 -5.20 6.43 10.62
CA ILE A 60 -4.05 6.19 11.53
C ILE A 60 -3.21 7.46 11.74
N LYS A 61 -3.01 8.30 10.71
CA LYS A 61 -2.29 9.58 10.87
C LYS A 61 -2.99 10.53 11.86
N ASN A 62 -4.32 10.50 11.89
CA ASN A 62 -5.15 11.36 12.72
C ASN A 62 -4.87 11.25 14.24
N PRO A 63 -4.81 10.07 14.86
CA PRO A 63 -4.43 9.94 16.27
C PRO A 63 -2.94 10.17 16.52
N LEU A 64 -2.05 9.94 15.54
CA LEU A 64 -0.60 10.11 15.72
C LEU A 64 -0.18 11.56 15.96
N THR A 65 -0.75 12.51 15.21
CA THR A 65 -0.36 13.93 15.32
C THR A 65 -0.67 14.51 16.72
N PRO A 66 -1.89 14.34 17.28
CA PRO A 66 -2.17 14.76 18.66
C PRO A 66 -1.33 14.03 19.71
N ILE A 67 -0.96 12.75 19.51
CA ILE A 67 -0.09 12.02 20.44
C ILE A 67 1.30 12.67 20.47
N GLN A 68 1.88 12.94 19.30
CA GLN A 68 3.17 13.64 19.20
C GLN A 68 3.11 15.02 19.87
N LEU A 69 2.11 15.84 19.51
CA LEU A 69 1.95 17.18 20.07
C LEU A 69 1.74 17.14 21.59
N SER A 70 1.05 16.14 22.10
CA SER A 70 0.85 15.95 23.55
C SER A 70 2.17 15.63 24.24
N ALA A 71 3.00 14.75 23.68
CA ALA A 71 4.32 14.43 24.22
C ALA A 71 5.26 15.64 24.20
N GLU A 72 5.33 16.37 23.08
CA GLU A 72 6.12 17.59 22.95
C GLU A 72 5.66 18.70 23.91
N ARG A 73 4.34 18.82 24.10
CA ARG A 73 3.75 19.79 25.04
C ARG A 73 4.06 19.43 26.49
N LEU A 74 3.97 18.14 26.86
CA LEU A 74 4.33 17.67 28.20
C LEU A 74 5.80 17.98 28.49
N ARG A 75 6.70 17.66 27.55
CA ARG A 75 8.12 17.97 27.66
C ARG A 75 8.36 19.46 27.86
N ARG A 76 7.85 20.31 26.97
CA ARG A 76 8.02 21.77 27.06
C ARG A 76 7.51 22.37 28.36
N ARG A 77 6.40 21.87 28.90
CA ARG A 77 5.74 22.46 30.08
C ARG A 77 6.36 22.00 31.40
N LEU A 78 6.85 20.77 31.48
CA LEU A 78 7.24 20.15 32.74
C LEU A 78 8.76 20.01 32.91
N LEU A 79 9.54 20.00 31.83
CA LEU A 79 10.99 19.73 31.89
C LEU A 79 11.74 20.72 32.81
N SER A 80 11.38 22.00 32.77
CA SER A 80 12.01 23.05 33.59
C SER A 80 11.46 23.14 35.02
N LEU A 81 10.42 22.38 35.36
CA LEU A 81 9.76 22.41 36.66
C LEU A 81 10.14 21.21 37.55
N LEU A 82 10.82 20.22 37.00
CA LEU A 82 11.16 18.97 37.67
C LEU A 82 12.60 19.02 38.21
N ALA A 83 12.84 18.27 39.28
CA ALA A 83 14.19 18.00 39.74
C ALA A 83 14.96 17.18 38.68
N PRO A 84 16.32 17.20 38.71
CA PRO A 84 17.13 16.71 37.59
C PRO A 84 16.84 15.25 37.18
N ALA A 85 16.63 14.37 38.16
CA ALA A 85 16.37 12.95 37.90
C ALA A 85 15.02 12.72 37.20
N GLU A 86 13.97 13.41 37.64
CA GLU A 86 12.63 13.34 37.06
C GLU A 86 12.59 14.01 35.68
N ALA A 87 13.32 15.11 35.51
CA ALA A 87 13.46 15.80 34.22
C ALA A 87 14.10 14.89 33.16
N GLU A 88 15.15 14.15 33.51
CA GLU A 88 15.80 13.19 32.62
C GLU A 88 14.85 12.05 32.21
N ILE A 89 14.08 11.51 33.15
CA ILE A 89 13.07 10.48 32.87
C ILE A 89 12.00 11.01 31.92
N LEU A 90 11.50 12.23 32.14
CA LEU A 90 10.51 12.87 31.29
C LEU A 90 11.06 13.12 29.87
N ASP A 91 12.27 13.67 29.76
CA ASP A 91 12.89 13.95 28.46
C ASP A 91 13.07 12.68 27.65
N ARG A 92 13.66 11.63 28.25
CA ARG A 92 13.84 10.34 27.59
C ARG A 92 12.51 9.70 27.16
N SER A 93 11.50 9.75 28.03
CA SER A 93 10.18 9.15 27.75
C SER A 93 9.46 9.89 26.62
N THR A 94 9.40 11.21 26.69
CA THR A 94 8.76 12.04 25.65
C THR A 94 9.49 11.95 24.32
N HIS A 95 10.82 11.92 24.33
CA HIS A 95 11.63 11.69 23.13
C HIS A 95 11.34 10.33 22.49
N THR A 96 11.28 9.26 23.31
CA THR A 96 10.94 7.91 22.84
C THR A 96 9.55 7.88 22.19
N ILE A 97 8.54 8.51 22.81
CA ILE A 97 7.18 8.58 22.25
C ILE A 97 7.19 9.27 20.89
N VAL A 98 7.88 10.40 20.75
CA VAL A 98 8.00 11.13 19.48
C VAL A 98 8.64 10.25 18.41
N GLN A 99 9.77 9.59 18.72
CA GLN A 99 10.44 8.69 17.77
C GLN A 99 9.56 7.51 17.33
N GLN A 100 8.78 6.92 18.24
CA GLN A 100 7.86 5.83 17.90
C GLN A 100 6.73 6.30 16.98
N VAL A 101 6.16 7.48 17.25
CA VAL A 101 5.13 8.08 16.39
C VAL A 101 5.70 8.38 15.00
N GLU A 102 6.90 8.95 14.90
CA GLU A 102 7.57 9.20 13.61
C GLU A 102 7.85 7.91 12.83
N SER A 103 8.22 6.83 13.53
CA SER A 103 8.37 5.51 12.93
C SER A 103 7.05 4.98 12.35
N MET A 104 5.96 5.09 13.12
CA MET A 104 4.61 4.72 12.66
C MET A 104 4.17 5.57 11.47
N GLN A 105 4.43 6.88 11.48
CA GLN A 105 4.12 7.78 10.36
C GLN A 105 4.79 7.30 9.06
N ARG A 106 6.08 6.90 9.13
CA ARG A 106 6.81 6.37 7.98
C ARG A 106 6.22 5.06 7.46
N MET A 107 5.89 4.13 8.36
CA MET A 107 5.27 2.85 7.97
C MET A 107 3.90 3.05 7.32
N VAL A 108 3.07 3.93 7.87
CA VAL A 108 1.74 4.25 7.33
C VAL A 108 1.84 4.95 5.97
N ASN A 109 2.83 5.82 5.78
CA ASN A 109 3.10 6.42 4.47
C ASN A 109 3.51 5.38 3.43
N ALA A 110 4.45 4.50 3.77
CA ALA A 110 4.86 3.41 2.88
C ALA A 110 3.71 2.46 2.54
N PHE A 111 2.84 2.15 3.51
CA PHE A 111 1.62 1.36 3.30
C PHE A 111 0.65 2.04 2.33
N SER A 112 0.45 3.35 2.47
CA SER A 112 -0.39 4.13 1.54
C SER A 112 0.19 4.20 0.12
N GLU A 113 1.52 4.20 -0.03
CA GLU A 113 2.19 4.18 -1.34
C GLU A 113 2.06 2.83 -2.03
N TYR A 114 2.18 1.72 -1.29
CA TYR A 114 2.00 0.38 -1.82
C TYR A 114 0.58 0.12 -2.34
N ALA A 115 -0.43 0.72 -1.70
CA ALA A 115 -1.82 0.57 -2.10
C ALA A 115 -2.23 1.46 -3.29
N ARG A 116 -1.33 2.30 -3.82
CA ARG A 116 -1.57 2.95 -5.11
C ARG A 116 -1.29 1.95 -6.23
N ALA A 117 -2.24 1.78 -7.14
CA ALA A 117 -1.89 1.36 -8.49
C ALA A 117 -0.83 2.35 -9.02
N PRO A 118 0.35 1.90 -9.46
CA PRO A 118 1.37 2.81 -9.95
C PRO A 118 0.77 3.63 -11.09
N GLU A 119 0.71 4.94 -10.94
CA GLU A 119 0.29 5.82 -12.03
C GLU A 119 1.32 5.65 -13.15
N MET A 120 0.90 4.99 -14.24
CA MET A 120 1.76 4.75 -15.39
C MET A 120 2.07 6.08 -16.07
N HIS A 121 3.20 6.68 -15.71
CA HIS A 121 3.69 7.90 -16.33
C HIS A 121 4.42 7.55 -17.62
N VAL A 122 3.67 7.48 -18.71
CA VAL A 122 4.24 7.29 -20.05
C VAL A 122 4.89 8.60 -20.49
N SER A 123 6.21 8.60 -20.60
CA SER A 123 6.98 9.73 -21.13
C SER A 123 7.96 9.25 -22.20
N ARG A 124 8.32 10.14 -23.14
CA ARG A 124 9.40 9.87 -24.09
C ARG A 124 10.72 10.14 -23.39
N PHE A 125 11.59 9.13 -23.32
CA PHE A 125 12.92 9.25 -22.74
C PHE A 125 13.98 8.61 -23.65
N SER A 126 15.23 9.02 -23.49
CA SER A 126 16.37 8.42 -24.21
C SER A 126 16.82 7.15 -23.50
N LEU A 127 16.66 6.01 -24.15
CA LEU A 127 17.16 4.71 -23.67
C LEU A 127 18.65 4.75 -23.37
N ASN A 128 19.44 5.42 -24.23
CA ASN A 128 20.90 5.50 -24.05
C ASN A 128 21.29 6.26 -22.78
N GLN A 129 20.57 7.34 -22.46
CA GLN A 129 20.82 8.10 -21.22
C GLN A 129 20.47 7.25 -20.00
N LEU A 130 19.32 6.58 -20.00
CA LEU A 130 18.91 5.71 -18.90
C LEU A 130 19.92 4.59 -18.63
N VAL A 131 20.41 3.92 -19.68
CA VAL A 131 21.42 2.86 -19.54
C VAL A 131 22.72 3.41 -18.96
N THR A 132 23.14 4.60 -19.37
CA THR A 132 24.36 5.24 -18.85
C THR A 132 24.20 5.58 -17.38
N GLU A 133 23.09 6.21 -16.99
CA GLU A 133 22.80 6.56 -15.59
C GLU A 133 22.77 5.33 -14.68
N VAL A 134 22.15 4.24 -15.12
CA VAL A 134 22.11 2.97 -14.37
C VAL A 134 23.52 2.36 -14.28
N ALA A 135 24.28 2.32 -15.37
CA ALA A 135 25.64 1.79 -15.35
C ALA A 135 26.57 2.61 -14.43
N ASP A 136 26.37 3.92 -14.36
CA ASP A 136 27.13 4.80 -13.49
C ASP A 136 26.74 4.64 -12.02
N LEU A 137 25.45 4.45 -11.71
CA LEU A 137 24.98 4.14 -10.37
C LEU A 137 25.65 2.87 -9.81
N TYR A 138 25.76 1.81 -10.61
CA TYR A 138 26.41 0.56 -10.17
C TYR A 138 27.94 0.67 -10.11
N ARG A 139 28.59 1.38 -11.04
CA ARG A 139 30.01 1.72 -10.91
C ARG A 139 30.29 2.55 -9.65
N SER A 140 29.35 3.39 -9.25
CA SER A 140 29.43 4.18 -8.01
C SER A 140 29.23 3.35 -6.72
N GLN A 141 28.62 2.17 -6.79
CA GLN A 141 28.55 1.25 -5.63
C GLN A 141 29.81 0.37 -5.52
N ASP A 142 30.39 0.02 -6.66
CA ASP A 142 31.61 -0.80 -6.73
C ASP A 142 32.86 -0.09 -6.20
N TRP A 143 32.95 1.24 -6.30
CA TRP A 143 34.07 1.99 -5.70
C TRP A 143 33.95 2.11 -4.17
N ALA A 144 32.73 2.23 -3.63
CA ALA A 144 32.48 2.32 -2.19
C ALA A 144 32.82 1.00 -1.47
N CYS A 145 32.56 -0.14 -2.11
CA CYS A 145 32.91 -1.46 -1.55
C CYS A 145 34.42 -1.74 -1.61
N ARG A 146 35.13 -1.26 -2.64
CA ARG A 146 36.60 -1.47 -2.77
C ARG A 146 37.45 -0.58 -1.88
N HIS A 147 36.99 0.60 -1.46
CA HIS A 147 37.75 1.45 -0.54
C HIS A 147 37.58 1.09 0.94
N ARG A 148 36.49 0.41 1.34
CA ARG A 148 36.30 -0.04 2.73
C ARG A 148 37.00 -1.37 3.07
N ALA A 149 37.43 -2.14 2.07
CA ALA A 149 38.18 -3.39 2.25
C ALA A 149 39.71 -3.21 2.26
N ARG A 150 40.21 -1.97 2.22
CA ARG A 150 41.65 -1.63 2.20
C ARG A 150 42.08 -0.69 3.35
N SER A 151 41.24 -0.49 4.37
CA SER A 151 41.58 0.19 5.63
C SER A 151 41.56 -0.78 6.80
#